data_AF-X1N202-F1
#
_entry.id   AF-X1N202-F1
#
_cell.length_a   1.000
_cell.length_b   1.000
_cell.length_c   1.000
_cell.angle_alpha   90.00
_cell.angle_beta   90.00
_cell.angle_gamma   90.00
#
_symmetry.space_group_name_H-M   'P 1'
#
loop_
_entity.id
_entity.type
_entity.pdbx_description
1 polymer ?
#
loop_
_entity_poly.entity_id
_entity_poly.type
_entity_poly.pdbx_seq_one_letter_code
_entity_poly.pdbx_strand_id
1 'polypeptide(L)' 'ARQAAKQIGVHFTTIYRWVESNKIAWIRFGGILFIPRSEVRRLQKENHREEPSPVV' A
#
# COMPACT_ATOMS: atom_id res chain seq x y z
N ALA A 1 -7.53 1.04 -5.28
CA ALA A 1 -6.10 1.31 -5.62
C ALA A 1 -5.65 2.76 -5.38
N ARG A 2 -6.11 3.75 -6.15
CA ARG A 2 -5.60 5.14 -6.12
C ARG A 2 -5.63 5.80 -4.73
N GLN A 3 -6.72 5.63 -3.99
CA GLN A 3 -6.85 6.19 -2.65
C GLN A 3 -5.84 5.57 -1.65
N ALA A 4 -5.62 4.26 -1.72
CA ALA A 4 -4.62 3.58 -0.89
C ALA A 4 -3.21 4.06 -1.23
N ALA A 5 -2.90 4.21 -2.53
CA ALA A 5 -1.62 4.73 -2.99
C ALA A 5 -1.30 6.13 -2.42
N LYS A 6 -2.29 7.04 -2.47
CA LYS A 6 -2.19 8.37 -1.87
C LYS A 6 -1.94 8.33 -0.36
N GLN A 7 -2.57 7.41 0.36
CA GLN A 7 -2.39 7.26 1.81
C GLN A 7 -1.02 6.69 2.17
N ILE A 8 -0.51 5.76 1.38
CA ILE A 8 0.79 5.10 1.62
C ILE A 8 1.96 6.00 1.17
N GLY A 9 1.73 6.90 0.22
CA GLY A 9 2.76 7.76 -0.36
C GLY A 9 3.49 7.12 -1.55
N VAL A 10 2.83 6.23 -2.29
CA VAL A 10 3.40 5.56 -3.46
C VAL A 10 2.60 5.85 -4.73
N HIS A 11 3.22 5.63 -5.89
CA HIS A 11 2.49 5.70 -7.16
C HIS A 11 1.44 4.58 -7.27
N PHE A 12 0.30 4.84 -7.92
CA PHE A 12 -0.81 3.88 -7.94
C PHE A 12 -0.46 2.55 -8.64
N THR A 13 0.46 2.57 -9.60
CA THR A 13 0.95 1.36 -10.28
C THR A 13 1.67 0.42 -9.33
N THR A 14 2.30 0.94 -8.27
CA THR A 14 2.92 0.13 -7.21
C THR A 14 1.89 -0.76 -6.52
N ILE A 15 0.69 -0.23 -6.25
CA ILE A 15 -0.40 -1.02 -5.66
C ILE A 15 -0.80 -2.18 -6.58
N TYR A 16 -0.92 -1.93 -7.89
CA TYR A 16 -1.26 -2.99 -8.86
C TYR A 16 -0.17 -4.07 -8.92
N ARG A 17 1.11 -3.69 -8.93
CA ARG A 17 2.24 -4.64 -8.90
C ARG A 17 2.24 -5.47 -7.63
N TRP A 18 1.95 -4.86 -6.47
CA TRP A 18 1.85 -5.59 -5.20
C TRP A 18 0.68 -6.57 -5.17
N VAL A 19 -0.45 -6.20 -5.77
CA VAL A 19 -1.59 -7.10 -5.96
C VAL A 19 -1.22 -8.28 -6.85
N GLU A 20 -0.64 -8.03 -8.02
CA GLU A 20 -0.20 -9.07 -8.97
C GLU A 20 0.83 -10.02 -8.36
N SER A 21 1.71 -9.49 -7.50
CA SER A 21 2.75 -10.25 -6.82
C SER A 21 2.28 -10.86 -5.48
N ASN A 22 1.00 -10.76 -5.12
CA ASN A 22 0.44 -11.21 -3.84
C ASN A 22 1.17 -10.68 -2.58
N LYS A 23 1.75 -9.47 -2.67
CA LYS A 23 2.48 -8.83 -1.55
C LYS A 23 1.57 -8.14 -0.55
N ILE A 24 0.31 -7.87 -0.93
CA ILE A 24 -0.66 -7.19 -0.08
C ILE A 24 -2.00 -7.89 -0.12
N ALA A 25 -2.77 -7.78 0.97
CA ALA A 25 -4.16 -8.19 0.98
C ALA A 25 -5.02 -7.26 0.12
N TRP A 26 -5.93 -7.84 -0.67
CA TRP A 26 -6.87 -7.10 -1.51
C TRP A 26 -8.17 -7.88 -1.67
N ILE A 27 -9.24 -7.17 -2.02
CA ILE A 27 -10.52 -7.78 -2.42
C ILE A 27 -11.00 -7.14 -3.72
N ARG A 28 -11.73 -7.90 -4.53
CA ARG A 28 -12.40 -7.40 -5.73
C ARG A 28 -13.91 -7.53 -5.55
N PHE A 29 -14.62 -6.42 -5.74
CA PHE A 29 -16.07 -6.36 -5.61
C PHE A 29 -16.63 -5.50 -6.73
N GLY A 30 -17.57 -6.04 -7.51
CA GLY A 30 -18.14 -5.34 -8.67
C GLY A 30 -17.09 -4.89 -9.71
N GLY A 31 -16.02 -5.67 -9.89
CA GLY A 31 -14.90 -5.32 -10.78
C GLY A 31 -13.90 -4.30 -10.20
N ILE A 32 -14.19 -3.69 -9.05
CA ILE A 32 -13.36 -2.67 -8.40
C ILE A 32 -12.41 -3.33 -7.41
N LEU A 33 -11.14 -2.89 -7.40
CA LEU A 33 -10.10 -3.34 -6.47
C LEU A 33 -10.07 -2.48 -5.21
N PHE A 34 -10.31 -3.12 -4.07
CA PHE A 34 -10.23 -2.52 -2.74
C PHE A 34 -9.03 -3.07 -1.97
N ILE A 35 -8.36 -2.15 -1.26
CA ILE A 35 -7.31 -2.50 -0.30
C ILE A 35 -7.90 -2.29 1.10
N PRO A 36 -7.90 -3.31 1.98
CA PRO A 36 -8.41 -3.17 3.34
C PRO A 36 -7.72 -2.04 4.10
N ARG A 37 -8.45 -1.34 4.96
CA ARG A 37 -7.89 -0.25 5.78
C ARG A 37 -6.77 -0.70 6.70
N SER A 38 -6.86 -1.92 7.25
CA SER A 38 -5.81 -2.54 8.06
C SER A 38 -4.50 -2.68 7.26
N GLU A 39 -4.61 -3.09 6.00
CA GLU A 39 -3.47 -3.28 5.11
C GLU A 39 -2.81 -1.96 4.73
N VAL A 40 -3.61 -0.92 4.45
CA VAL A 40 -3.08 0.44 4.22
C VAL A 40 -2.29 0.93 5.44
N ARG A 41 -2.81 0.73 6.66
CA ARG A 41 -2.12 1.12 7.90
C ARG A 41 -0.84 0.33 8.15
N ARG A 42 -0.81 -0.96 7.81
CA ARG A 42 0.40 -1.80 7.88
C ARG A 42 1.49 -1.25 6.97
N LEU A 43 1.15 -1.00 5.70
CA LEU A 43 2.07 -0.49 4.68
C LEU A 43 2.58 0.92 4.99
N GLN A 44 1.74 1.79 5.56
CA GLN A 44 2.19 3.11 6.03
C GLN A 44 3.29 2.99 7.10
N LYS A 45 3.16 2.05 8.04
CA LYS A 45 4.16 1.83 9.09
C LYS A 45 5.46 1.27 8.53
N GLU A 46 5.38 0.40 7.52
CA GLU A 46 6.55 -0.17 6.86
C GLU A 46 7.31 0.89 6.05
N ASN A 47 6.59 1.71 5.26
CA ASN A 47 7.19 2.77 4.47
C ASN A 47 7.91 3.83 5.35
N HIS A 48 7.39 4.10 6.56
CA HIS A 48 8.01 5.03 7.50
C HIS A 48 9.22 4.44 8.25
N ARG A 49 9.36 3.10 8.30
CA ARG A 49 10.51 2.44 8.93
C ARG A 49 11.75 2.42 8.03
N GLU A 50 11.59 2.66 6.72
CA GLU A 50 12.70 2.72 5.76
C GLU A 50 13.32 4.11 5.62
N GLU A 51 12.78 5.16 6.27
CA GLU A 51 13.58 6.38 6.46
C GLU A 51 14.66 6.11 7.51
N PRO A 52 15.96 6.21 7.17
CA PRO A 52 17.00 6.02 8.15
C PRO A 52 16.83 7.06 9.26
N SER A 53 16.85 6.58 10.50
CA SER A 53 17.07 7.40 11.69
C SER A 53 18.10 8.48 11.38
N PRO A 54 17.90 9.75 11.75
CA PRO A 54 18.93 10.75 11.57
C PRO A 54 20.18 10.22 12.28
N VAL A 55 21.25 10.04 11.52
CA VAL A 55 22.56 9.81 12.10
C VAL A 55 22.90 11.12 12.80
N VAL A 56 22.67 11.16 14.12
CA VAL A 56 23.14 12.22 15.02
C VAL A 56 24.66 12.18 15.12
#